data_AF-A0A2D4WNV0-F1
#
_entry.id   AF-A0A2D4WNV0-F1
#
_cell.length_a   1.000
_cell.length_b   1.000
_cell.length_c   1.000
_cell.angle_alpha   90.00
_cell.angle_beta   90.00
_cell.angle_gamma   90.00
#
_symmetry.space_group_name_H-M   'P 1'
#
loop_
_entity.id
_entity.type
_entity.pdbx_description
1 polymer ?
#
loop_
_entity_poly.entity_id
_entity_poly.type
_entity_poly.pdbx_seq_one_letter_code
_entity_poly.pdbx_strand_id
1 'polypeptide(L)'
;MFVALGPATLPCMPLETLEEKVAMVWFLAARAMSVADGNPETARQAAGGLYAQAILGISEEDCLSVKSGDLLDEMTLLDCLGMLRQLPREYGERIMTGVMMIAYANRSMHPLEVRWASTLASALEFSEDDFQRMCVNARVMSSMLDVQSQDDSADGSLDRDPEVTA
;
A
#
# COMPACT_ATOMS: atom_id res chain seq x y z
N MET A 1 -5.79 31.61 -15.01
CA MET A 1 -6.34 32.00 -13.69
C MET A 1 -5.79 31.00 -12.68
N PHE A 2 -4.66 31.33 -12.05
CA PHE A 2 -4.02 30.46 -11.06
C PHE A 2 -4.70 30.69 -9.71
N VAL A 3 -5.38 29.66 -9.21
CA VAL A 3 -5.89 29.65 -7.83
C VAL A 3 -4.71 29.34 -6.93
N ALA A 4 -4.24 30.35 -6.21
CA ALA A 4 -3.31 30.15 -5.11
C ALA A 4 -4.03 29.35 -4.01
N LEU A 5 -3.78 28.05 -3.92
CA LEU A 5 -4.08 27.32 -2.70
C LEU A 5 -3.13 27.86 -1.62
N GLY A 6 -3.69 28.60 -0.68
CA GLY A 6 -3.00 28.94 0.56
C GLY A 6 -2.54 27.68 1.30
N PRO A 7 -1.60 27.79 2.25
CA PRO A 7 -1.14 26.64 3.00
C PRO A 7 -2.35 26.03 3.69
N ALA A 8 -2.70 24.80 3.31
CA ALA A 8 -3.65 24.01 4.07
C ALA A 8 -3.05 23.89 5.46
N THR A 9 -3.58 24.66 6.41
CA THR A 9 -3.34 24.44 7.84
C THR A 9 -3.95 23.09 8.14
N LEU A 10 -3.13 22.04 7.97
CA LEU A 10 -3.41 20.73 8.50
C LEU A 10 -3.71 20.93 9.99
N PRO A 11 -4.82 20.39 10.51
CA PRO A 11 -5.07 20.41 11.94
C PRO A 11 -3.84 19.85 12.65
N CYS A 12 -3.48 20.48 13.77
CA CYS A 12 -2.36 20.08 14.62
C CYS A 12 -2.56 18.61 15.02
N MET A 13 -2.00 17.68 14.24
CA MET A 13 -2.23 16.26 14.43
C MET A 13 -1.44 15.77 15.64
N PRO A 14 -2.04 14.90 16.48
CA PRO A 14 -1.38 14.32 17.65
C PRO A 14 -0.35 13.23 17.30
N LEU A 15 0.18 13.21 16.06
CA LEU A 15 1.20 12.26 15.64
C LEU A 15 2.55 12.75 16.16
N GLU A 16 3.05 12.08 17.19
CA GLU A 16 4.21 12.51 17.97
C GLU A 16 5.52 12.12 17.27
N THR A 17 5.51 11.04 16.47
CA THR A 17 6.70 10.48 15.82
C THR A 17 6.67 10.57 14.29
N LEU A 18 7.83 10.38 13.65
CA LEU A 18 7.90 10.27 12.18
C LEU A 18 7.27 8.96 11.72
N GLU A 19 7.49 7.90 12.48
CA GLU A 19 7.01 6.54 12.26
C GLU A 19 5.49 6.49 12.22
N GLU A 20 4.81 7.15 13.16
CA GLU A 20 3.35 7.28 13.18
C GLU A 20 2.83 8.06 11.96
N LYS A 21 3.54 9.11 11.53
CA LYS A 21 3.18 9.85 10.31
C LYS A 21 3.32 8.99 9.07
N VAL A 22 4.42 8.24 8.94
CA VAL A 22 4.64 7.32 7.82
C VAL A 22 3.58 6.21 7.84
N ALA A 23 3.26 5.65 9.02
CA ALA A 23 2.21 4.64 9.18
C ALA A 23 0.83 5.18 8.77
N MET A 24 0.48 6.39 9.18
CA MET A 24 -0.76 7.05 8.78
C MET A 24 -0.84 7.24 7.27
N VAL A 25 0.20 7.80 6.64
CA VAL A 25 0.22 7.96 5.17
C VAL A 25 0.12 6.62 4.47
N TRP A 26 0.83 5.60 4.97
CA TRP A 26 0.74 4.24 4.45
C TRP A 26 -0.70 3.71 4.46
N PHE A 27 -1.38 3.74 5.62
CA PHE A 27 -2.72 3.19 5.72
C PHE A 27 -3.74 3.95 4.87
N LEU A 28 -3.64 5.28 4.80
CA LEU A 28 -4.49 6.08 3.94
C LEU A 28 -4.25 5.77 2.45
N ALA A 29 -2.98 5.70 2.02
CA ALA A 29 -2.63 5.43 0.64
C ALA A 29 -2.98 3.99 0.21
N ALA A 30 -2.74 3.03 1.10
CA ALA A 30 -3.06 1.63 0.90
C ALA A 30 -4.58 1.42 0.87
N ARG A 31 -5.36 2.00 1.79
CA ARG A 31 -6.83 1.94 1.79
C ARG A 31 -7.41 2.47 0.48
N ALA A 32 -6.93 3.61 0.00
CA ALA A 32 -7.41 4.22 -1.24
C ALA A 32 -7.12 3.34 -2.46
N MET A 33 -5.92 2.74 -2.53
CA MET A 33 -5.58 1.77 -3.56
C MET A 33 -6.50 0.55 -3.48
N SER A 34 -6.69 0.07 -2.27
CA SER A 34 -7.42 -1.16 -1.97
C SER A 34 -8.90 -1.14 -2.35
N VAL A 35 -9.54 0.03 -2.32
CA VAL A 35 -10.96 0.18 -2.72
C VAL A 35 -11.12 0.63 -4.17
N ALA A 36 -10.03 0.97 -4.86
CA ALA A 36 -10.07 1.52 -6.22
C ALA A 36 -10.58 0.51 -7.26
N ASP A 37 -10.37 -0.80 -7.04
CA ASP A 37 -10.92 -1.88 -7.88
C ASP A 37 -12.27 -2.43 -7.36
N GLY A 38 -12.82 -1.87 -6.28
CA GLY A 38 -14.10 -2.30 -5.72
C GLY A 38 -14.08 -3.67 -5.02
N ASN A 39 -12.91 -4.30 -4.84
CA ASN A 39 -12.75 -5.56 -4.10
C ASN A 39 -12.00 -5.36 -2.76
N PRO A 40 -12.72 -5.21 -1.64
CA PRO A 40 -12.14 -4.80 -0.36
C PRO A 40 -11.47 -5.94 0.44
N GLU A 41 -11.49 -7.20 -0.01
CA GLU A 41 -10.97 -8.35 0.76
C GLU A 41 -9.47 -8.58 0.55
N THR A 42 -9.04 -8.79 -0.70
CA THR A 42 -7.62 -8.93 -1.09
C THR A 42 -6.80 -7.73 -0.64
N ALA A 43 -7.46 -6.60 -0.66
CA ALA A 43 -6.93 -5.29 -0.41
C ALA A 43 -6.73 -4.98 1.08
N ARG A 44 -7.46 -5.66 1.98
CA ARG A 44 -7.30 -5.56 3.43
C ARG A 44 -6.11 -6.39 3.93
N GLN A 45 -5.85 -7.54 3.31
CA GLN A 45 -4.69 -8.38 3.61
C GLN A 45 -3.39 -7.73 3.10
N ALA A 46 -3.39 -7.22 1.87
CA ALA A 46 -2.24 -6.55 1.28
C ALA A 46 -1.95 -5.16 1.91
N ALA A 47 -2.98 -4.38 2.31
CA ALA A 47 -2.78 -3.14 3.08
C ALA A 47 -2.48 -3.38 4.58
N GLY A 48 -2.32 -4.64 4.99
CA GLY A 48 -2.08 -5.04 6.37
C GLY A 48 -0.75 -4.52 6.93
N GLY A 49 -0.58 -4.68 8.26
CA GLY A 49 0.65 -4.25 8.95
C GLY A 49 1.91 -4.98 8.46
N LEU A 50 1.77 -6.16 7.85
CA LEU A 50 2.88 -6.95 7.32
C LEU A 50 3.63 -6.24 6.18
N TYR A 51 2.93 -5.60 5.23
CA TYR A 51 3.60 -4.82 4.18
C TYR A 51 4.16 -3.52 4.74
N ALA A 52 3.49 -2.90 5.72
CA ALA A 52 4.03 -1.74 6.42
C ALA A 52 5.37 -2.07 7.11
N GLN A 53 5.45 -3.21 7.81
CA GLN A 53 6.68 -3.70 8.42
C GLN A 53 7.76 -4.01 7.38
N ALA A 54 7.42 -4.80 6.36
CA ALA A 54 8.40 -5.29 5.39
C ALA A 54 8.95 -4.19 4.47
N ILE A 55 8.12 -3.20 4.12
CA ILE A 55 8.47 -2.17 3.13
C ILE A 55 8.92 -0.88 3.82
N LEU A 56 8.31 -0.52 4.94
CA LEU A 56 8.55 0.75 5.62
C LEU A 56 9.38 0.60 6.90
N GLY A 57 9.55 -0.62 7.41
CA GLY A 57 10.27 -0.87 8.67
C GLY A 57 9.52 -0.37 9.91
N ILE A 58 8.21 -0.15 9.80
CA ILE A 58 7.37 0.37 10.88
C ILE A 58 7.09 -0.75 11.87
N SER A 59 7.13 -0.47 13.17
CA SER A 59 6.85 -1.49 14.19
C SER A 59 5.38 -1.93 14.17
N GLU A 60 5.08 -3.11 14.72
CA GLU A 60 3.69 -3.54 14.91
C GLU A 60 2.92 -2.59 15.83
N GLU A 61 3.61 -2.06 16.86
CA GLU A 61 3.04 -1.14 17.84
C GLU A 61 2.57 0.16 17.18
N ASP A 62 3.39 0.78 16.33
CA ASP A 62 3.02 2.00 15.59
C ASP A 62 1.90 1.74 14.58
N CYS A 63 1.88 0.53 13.99
CA CYS A 63 0.78 0.14 13.11
C CYS A 63 -0.54 0.02 13.87
N LEU A 64 -0.50 -0.52 15.10
CA LEU A 64 -1.66 -0.69 15.95
C LEU A 64 -2.14 0.64 16.52
N SER A 65 -1.23 1.51 16.97
CA SER A 65 -1.59 2.84 17.50
C SER A 65 -2.40 3.63 16.48
N VAL A 66 -1.93 3.69 15.24
CA VAL A 66 -2.61 4.40 14.14
C VAL A 66 -3.95 3.75 13.75
N LYS A 67 -4.04 2.42 13.72
CA LYS A 67 -5.29 1.71 13.38
C LYS A 67 -6.35 1.77 14.48
N SER A 68 -5.93 1.88 15.73
CA SER A 68 -6.83 1.88 16.89
C SER A 68 -7.43 3.26 17.19
N GLY A 69 -6.88 4.32 16.60
CA GLY A 69 -7.38 5.69 16.77
C GLY A 69 -8.44 6.05 15.73
N ASP A 70 -9.45 6.82 16.16
CA ASP A 70 -10.52 7.37 15.30
C ASP A 70 -9.98 8.27 14.16
N LEU A 71 -8.74 8.77 14.32
CA LEU A 71 -8.09 9.69 13.40
C LEU A 71 -7.97 9.12 11.98
N LEU A 72 -7.71 7.82 11.81
CA LEU A 72 -7.55 7.22 10.48
C LEU A 72 -8.86 7.28 9.67
N ASP A 73 -10.02 7.22 10.33
CA ASP A 73 -11.33 7.21 9.69
C ASP A 73 -11.82 8.62 9.31
N GLU A 74 -11.40 9.64 10.05
CA GLU A 74 -11.73 11.05 9.79
C GLU A 74 -10.89 11.70 8.68
N MET A 75 -9.74 11.10 8.36
CA MET A 75 -8.75 11.67 7.45
C MET A 75 -9.14 11.49 5.98
N THR A 76 -8.90 12.54 5.19
CA THR A 76 -9.26 12.57 3.76
C THR A 76 -8.08 12.20 2.86
N LEU A 77 -8.36 11.94 1.58
CA LEU A 77 -7.30 11.77 0.57
C LEU A 77 -6.44 13.04 0.42
N LEU A 78 -7.00 14.23 0.67
CA LEU A 78 -6.23 15.48 0.62
C LEU A 78 -5.24 15.56 1.78
N ASP A 79 -5.63 15.13 2.97
CA ASP A 79 -4.74 15.05 4.13
C ASP A 79 -3.59 14.06 3.87
N CYS A 80 -3.91 12.90 3.28
CA CYS A 80 -2.92 11.92 2.83
C CYS A 80 -1.87 12.56 1.89
N LEU A 81 -2.31 13.29 0.85
CA LEU A 81 -1.40 13.93 -0.11
C LEU A 81 -0.60 15.08 0.53
N GLY A 82 -1.23 15.83 1.46
CA GLY A 82 -0.58 16.91 2.20
C GLY A 82 0.52 16.40 3.14
N MET A 83 0.28 15.27 3.80
CA MET A 83 1.27 14.59 4.65
C MET A 83 2.38 13.94 3.82
N LEU A 84 2.02 13.28 2.72
CA LEU A 84 2.97 12.60 1.85
C LEU A 84 4.06 13.54 1.33
N ARG A 85 3.70 14.79 0.99
CA ARG A 85 4.64 15.85 0.58
C ARG A 85 5.65 16.28 1.64
N GLN A 86 5.34 16.03 2.92
CA GLN A 86 6.20 16.41 4.04
C GLN A 86 7.16 15.29 4.44
N LEU A 87 6.96 14.08 3.91
CA LEU A 87 7.83 12.96 4.22
C LEU A 87 9.15 13.07 3.45
N PRO A 88 10.26 12.58 4.03
CA PRO A 88 11.48 12.38 3.27
C PRO A 88 11.22 11.49 2.05
N ARG A 89 11.86 11.84 0.93
CA ARG A 89 11.66 11.17 -0.37
C ARG A 89 11.74 9.65 -0.28
N GLU A 90 12.68 9.12 0.50
CA GLU A 90 12.88 7.68 0.69
C GLU A 90 11.62 6.97 1.22
N TYR A 91 10.89 7.59 2.15
CA TYR A 91 9.62 7.05 2.63
C TYR A 91 8.53 7.13 1.56
N GLY A 92 8.51 8.21 0.77
CA GLY A 92 7.62 8.33 -0.38
C GLY A 92 7.82 7.21 -1.39
N GLU A 93 9.07 6.88 -1.72
CA GLU A 93 9.42 5.79 -2.65
C GLU A 93 8.98 4.42 -2.10
N ARG A 94 9.21 4.17 -0.80
CA ARG A 94 8.78 2.92 -0.17
C ARG A 94 7.25 2.79 -0.12
N ILE A 95 6.54 3.86 0.25
CA ILE A 95 5.06 3.89 0.26
C ILE A 95 4.54 3.63 -1.15
N MET A 96 5.11 4.30 -2.15
CA MET A 96 4.74 4.12 -3.55
C MET A 96 4.94 2.67 -4.00
N THR A 97 6.09 2.06 -3.67
CA THR A 97 6.37 0.67 -3.99
C THR A 97 5.32 -0.27 -3.38
N GLY A 98 5.02 -0.13 -2.08
CA GLY A 98 4.06 -1.01 -1.41
C GLY A 98 2.62 -0.82 -1.89
N VAL A 99 2.22 0.43 -2.18
CA VAL A 99 0.91 0.71 -2.76
C VAL A 99 0.77 0.07 -4.15
N MET A 100 1.83 0.10 -4.96
CA MET A 100 1.86 -0.58 -6.25
C MET A 100 1.84 -2.11 -6.12
N MET A 101 2.43 -2.66 -5.06
CA MET A 101 2.38 -4.10 -4.79
C MET A 101 0.94 -4.57 -4.51
N ILE A 102 0.14 -3.75 -3.82
CA ILE A 102 -1.29 -4.02 -3.58
C ILE A 102 -2.03 -4.12 -4.91
N ALA A 103 -1.85 -3.14 -5.80
CA ALA A 103 -2.50 -3.12 -7.10
C ALA A 103 -2.02 -4.27 -8.02
N TYR A 104 -0.80 -4.78 -7.82
CA TYR A 104 -0.31 -5.97 -8.52
C TYR A 104 -0.75 -7.31 -7.92
N ALA A 105 -1.46 -7.33 -6.78
CA ALA A 105 -1.90 -8.58 -6.15
C ALA A 105 -2.75 -9.46 -7.09
N ASN A 106 -3.58 -8.83 -7.94
CA ASN A 106 -4.39 -9.56 -8.93
C ASN A 106 -3.75 -9.61 -10.33
N ARG A 107 -2.46 -9.24 -10.45
CA ARG A 107 -1.69 -9.20 -11.72
C ARG A 107 -2.25 -8.27 -12.80
N SER A 108 -3.22 -7.43 -12.47
CA SER A 108 -3.79 -6.40 -13.34
C SER A 108 -4.04 -5.13 -12.54
N MET A 109 -3.68 -3.99 -13.12
CA MET A 109 -4.03 -2.69 -12.54
C MET A 109 -5.30 -2.12 -13.18
N HIS A 110 -6.30 -1.84 -12.35
CA HIS A 110 -7.53 -1.19 -12.78
C HIS A 110 -7.29 0.31 -13.05
N PRO A 111 -8.04 0.97 -13.95
CA PRO A 111 -7.82 2.39 -14.27
C PRO A 111 -7.82 3.34 -13.07
N LEU A 112 -8.61 3.04 -12.03
CA LEU A 112 -8.64 3.85 -10.81
C LEU A 112 -7.39 3.67 -9.94
N GLU A 113 -6.81 2.47 -9.91
CA GLU A 113 -5.53 2.20 -9.25
C GLU A 113 -4.39 2.94 -9.96
N VAL A 114 -4.37 2.90 -11.30
CA VAL A 114 -3.41 3.68 -12.10
C VAL A 114 -3.55 5.16 -11.81
N ARG A 115 -4.78 5.68 -11.77
CA ARG A 115 -5.03 7.10 -11.46
C ARG A 115 -4.56 7.46 -10.05
N TRP A 116 -4.77 6.58 -9.08
CA TRP A 116 -4.32 6.80 -7.71
C TRP A 116 -2.79 6.81 -7.62
N ALA A 117 -2.12 5.81 -8.23
CA ALA A 117 -0.67 5.74 -8.34
C ALA A 117 -0.07 7.01 -8.98
N SER A 118 -0.62 7.47 -10.09
CA SER A 118 -0.17 8.72 -10.74
C SER A 118 -0.37 9.95 -9.86
N THR A 119 -1.43 9.98 -9.04
CA THR A 119 -1.70 11.08 -8.12
C THR A 119 -0.66 11.12 -6.99
N LEU A 120 -0.32 9.97 -6.41
CA LEU A 120 0.73 9.83 -5.40
C LEU A 120 2.11 10.23 -5.96
N ALA A 121 2.46 9.71 -7.14
CA ALA A 121 3.72 10.04 -7.80
C ALA A 121 3.86 11.55 -8.09
N SER A 122 2.76 12.18 -8.54
CA SER A 122 2.72 13.63 -8.74
C SER A 122 2.86 14.41 -7.44
N ALA A 123 2.28 13.93 -6.34
CA ALA A 123 2.43 14.56 -5.04
C ALA A 123 3.85 14.46 -4.48
N LEU A 124 4.60 13.41 -4.85
CA LEU A 124 6.00 13.19 -4.50
C LEU A 124 7.01 13.81 -5.47
N GLU A 125 6.52 14.50 -6.52
CA GLU A 125 7.35 15.10 -7.57
C GLU A 125 8.29 14.07 -8.25
N PHE A 126 7.81 12.83 -8.40
CA PHE A 126 8.56 11.78 -9.08
C PHE A 126 8.60 12.02 -10.59
N SER A 127 9.77 11.75 -11.17
CA SER A 127 9.92 11.68 -12.62
C SER A 127 9.25 10.42 -13.18
N GLU A 128 9.06 10.38 -14.51
CA GLU A 128 8.58 9.17 -15.17
C GLU A 128 9.52 7.97 -14.94
N ASP A 129 10.83 8.21 -14.92
CA ASP A 129 11.84 7.18 -14.66
C ASP A 129 11.73 6.62 -13.23
N ASP A 130 11.49 7.49 -12.24
CA ASP A 130 11.26 7.09 -10.86
C ASP A 130 9.99 6.24 -10.76
N PHE A 131 8.90 6.69 -11.39
CA PHE A 131 7.63 5.97 -11.40
C PHE A 131 7.77 4.59 -12.06
N GLN A 132 8.44 4.50 -13.21
CA GLN A 132 8.69 3.22 -13.89
C GLN A 132 9.53 2.27 -13.03
N ARG A 133 10.56 2.77 -12.36
CA ARG A 133 11.37 1.95 -11.44
C ARG A 133 10.52 1.37 -10.31
N MET A 134 9.62 2.18 -9.73
CA MET A 134 8.70 1.72 -8.69
C MET A 134 7.73 0.67 -9.22
N CYS A 135 7.19 0.82 -10.43
CA CYS A 135 6.35 -0.19 -11.08
C CYS A 135 7.09 -1.54 -11.24
N VAL A 136 8.34 -1.51 -11.70
CA VAL A 136 9.15 -2.71 -11.90
C VAL A 136 9.45 -3.38 -10.55
N ASN A 137 9.90 -2.61 -9.56
CA ASN A 137 10.20 -3.13 -8.22
C ASN A 137 8.97 -3.77 -7.58
N ALA A 138 7.83 -3.07 -7.61
CA ALA A 138 6.59 -3.58 -7.05
C ALA A 138 6.14 -4.88 -7.73
N ARG A 139 6.25 -4.97 -9.07
CA ARG A 139 5.91 -6.20 -9.79
C ARG A 139 6.79 -7.38 -9.37
N VAL A 140 8.10 -7.17 -9.26
CA VAL A 140 9.04 -8.21 -8.82
C VAL A 140 8.73 -8.65 -7.39
N MET A 141 8.53 -7.71 -6.48
CA MET A 141 8.24 -8.01 -5.07
C MET A 141 6.90 -8.74 -4.91
N SER A 142 5.83 -8.29 -5.59
CA SER A 142 4.54 -8.98 -5.58
C SER A 142 4.65 -10.41 -6.11
N SER A 143 5.44 -10.64 -7.17
CA SER A 143 5.62 -12.00 -7.70
C SER A 143 6.33 -12.95 -6.75
N MET A 144 7.20 -12.46 -5.86
CA MET A 144 7.89 -13.29 -4.86
C MET A 144 6.95 -13.76 -3.75
N LEU A 145 5.95 -12.94 -3.40
CA LEU A 145 4.96 -13.27 -2.38
C LEU A 145 3.93 -14.29 -2.88
N ASP A 146 3.60 -14.23 -4.18
CA ASP A 146 2.62 -15.11 -4.83
C ASP A 146 3.11 -16.58 -4.98
N VAL A 147 4.43 -16.80 -5.03
CA VAL A 147 4.99 -18.16 -5.06
C VAL A 147 4.72 -18.89 -3.75
N GLN A 148 4.72 -18.16 -2.62
CA GLN A 148 4.48 -18.76 -1.30
C GLN A 148 3.02 -19.15 -1.08
N SER A 149 2.07 -18.42 -1.70
CA SER A 149 0.63 -18.72 -1.58
C SER A 149 0.15 -19.85 -2.51
N GLN A 150 0.87 -20.14 -3.60
CA GLN A 150 0.57 -21.28 -4.47
C GLN A 150 1.01 -22.62 -3.87
N ASP A 151 2.10 -22.66 -3.09
CA ASP A 151 2.57 -23.89 -2.43
C ASP A 151 1.60 -24.38 -1.34
N ASP A 152 0.86 -23.48 -0.67
CA ASP A 152 -0.17 -23.84 0.33
C ASP A 152 -1.48 -24.36 -0.30
N SER A 153 -1.67 -24.19 -1.61
CA SER A 153 -2.86 -24.65 -2.33
C SER A 153 -2.67 -26.00 -3.05
N ALA A 154 -1.44 -26.53 -3.05
CA ALA A 154 -1.05 -27.69 -3.84
C ALA A 154 -0.88 -28.99 -3.02
N ASP A 155 -1.36 -29.06 -1.77
CA ASP A 155 -1.29 -30.28 -0.93
C ASP A 155 -2.68 -30.85 -0.62
N GLY A 156 -3.47 -31.08 -1.68
CA GLY A 156 -4.87 -31.51 -1.58
C GLY A 156 -5.31 -32.60 -2.55
N SER A 157 -4.40 -33.26 -3.29
CA SER A 157 -4.76 -34.46 -4.07
C SER A 157 -3.66 -35.51 -4.00
N LEU A 158 -3.55 -36.18 -2.85
CA LEU A 158 -3.00 -37.53 -2.85
C LEU A 158 -4.09 -38.47 -3.39
N ASP A 159 -4.03 -38.63 -4.70
CA ASP A 159 -4.65 -39.72 -5.45
C ASP A 159 -4.22 -41.04 -4.78
N ARG A 160 -5.11 -41.62 -3.99
CA ARG A 160 -4.95 -42.99 -3.48
C ARG A 160 -5.71 -43.90 -4.43
N ASP A 161 -5.04 -44.31 -5.50
CA ASP A 161 -5.36 -45.58 -6.15
C ASP A 161 -4.95 -46.73 -5.22
N PRO A 162 -5.82 -47.72 -4.99
CA PRO A 162 -5.39 -49.05 -4.63
C PRO A 162 -5.60 -49.97 -5.84
N GLU A 163 -4.59 -50.08 -6.70
CA GLU A 163 -4.35 -51.36 -7.38
C GLU A 163 -3.56 -52.25 -6.42
N VAL A 164 -4.07 -53.45 -6.15
CA VAL A 164 -3.39 -54.75 -6.39
C VAL A 164 -4.17 -55.86 -5.66
N THR A 165 -4.87 -56.63 -6.50
CA THR A 165 -5.14 -58.09 -6.48
C THR A 165 -4.89 -58.93 -5.22
N ALA A 166 -5.91 -59.71 -4.83
CA ALA A 166 -5.85 -61.17 -4.72
C ALA A 166 -7.26 -61.77 -4.89
#